data_AF-A0A7X2M5P0-F1
#
_entry.id   AF-A0A7X2M5P0-F1
#
_cell.length_a   1.000
_cell.length_b   1.000
_cell.length_c   1.000
_cell.angle_alpha   90.00
_cell.angle_beta   90.00
_cell.angle_gamma   90.00
#
_symmetry.space_group_name_H-M   'P 1'
#
loop_
_entity.id
_entity.type
_entity.pdbx_description
1 polymer ?
#
loop_
_entity_poly.entity_id
_entity_poly.type
_entity_poly.pdbx_seq_one_letter_code
_entity_poly.pdbx_strand_id
1 'polypeptide(L)'
;MGILLGNLDADIRKLMAPGSMIMLPFLGFCFGISVDLVTAFRSGLQGLVLTLIFYIISVIPSFFTDRWILRRPGYGSIATCCVAGLAIGAPAQIAQAVPEHAPYLQTATAQIALVMILTTVITPFLTRFAAGRFGTASSGAKSHRAVKNAPSIS
;
A
#
# COMPACT_ATOMS: atom_id res chain seq x y z
N MET A 1 -12.72 4.81 -16.16
CA MET A 1 -13.39 3.83 -17.04
C MET A 1 -13.85 2.58 -16.28
N GLY A 2 -12.99 1.84 -15.57
CA GLY A 2 -13.42 0.65 -14.81
C GLY A 2 -14.50 0.92 -13.74
N ILE A 3 -14.43 2.07 -13.06
CA ILE A 3 -15.43 2.49 -12.05
C ILE A 3 -16.81 2.78 -12.67
N LEU A 4 -16.85 3.25 -13.92
CA LEU A 4 -18.10 3.52 -14.64
C LEU A 4 -18.75 2.21 -15.10
N LEU A 5 -17.98 1.31 -15.71
CA LEU A 5 -18.47 0.00 -16.17
C LEU A 5 -18.91 -0.90 -15.00
N GLY A 6 -18.19 -0.89 -13.88
CA GLY A 6 -18.55 -1.67 -12.70
C GLY A 6 -19.78 -1.17 -11.93
N ASN A 7 -20.22 0.07 -12.16
CA ASN A 7 -21.48 0.61 -11.63
C ASN A 7 -22.67 0.36 -12.58
N LEU A 8 -22.42 0.31 -13.89
CA LEU A 8 -23.47 0.13 -14.89
C LEU A 8 -23.87 -1.35 -15.06
N ASP A 9 -22.96 -2.28 -14.75
CA ASP A 9 -23.20 -3.72 -14.94
C ASP A 9 -22.60 -4.55 -13.80
N ALA A 10 -23.47 -5.13 -12.98
CA ALA A 10 -23.10 -5.99 -11.86
C ALA A 10 -22.56 -7.36 -12.31
N ASP A 11 -22.89 -7.82 -13.52
CA ASP A 11 -22.43 -9.10 -14.05
C ASP A 11 -21.00 -8.99 -14.59
N ILE A 12 -20.63 -7.88 -15.23
CA ILE A 12 -19.22 -7.58 -15.57
C ILE A 12 -18.36 -7.54 -14.30
N ARG A 13 -18.89 -6.96 -13.21
CA ARG A 13 -18.20 -6.93 -11.92
C ARG A 13 -17.99 -8.35 -11.34
N LYS A 14 -18.99 -9.23 -11.42
CA LYS A 14 -18.86 -10.63 -10.97
C LYS A 14 -17.90 -11.43 -11.85
N LEU A 15 -17.88 -11.17 -13.15
CA LEU A 15 -16.94 -11.78 -14.09
C LEU A 15 -15.48 -11.34 -13.82
N MET A 16 -15.26 -10.08 -13.45
CA MET A 16 -13.91 -9.55 -13.16
C MET A 16 -13.42 -9.82 -11.73
N ALA A 17 -14.32 -10.10 -10.78
CA ALA A 17 -13.99 -10.40 -9.39
C ALA A 17 -12.95 -11.55 -9.22
N PRO A 18 -13.11 -12.74 -9.84
CA PRO A 18 -12.11 -13.81 -9.72
C PRO A 18 -10.77 -13.45 -10.38
N GLY A 19 -10.78 -12.64 -11.44
CA GLY A 19 -9.56 -12.17 -12.10
C GLY A 19 -8.66 -11.36 -11.17
N SER A 20 -9.23 -10.51 -10.32
CA SER A 20 -8.46 -9.70 -9.36
C SER A 20 -7.68 -10.54 -8.34
N MET A 21 -8.23 -11.68 -7.92
CA MET A 21 -7.63 -12.61 -6.96
C MET A 21 -6.36 -13.27 -7.52
N ILE A 22 -6.38 -13.61 -8.81
CA ILE A 22 -5.24 -14.18 -9.54
C ILE A 22 -4.23 -13.10 -9.96
N MET A 23 -4.69 -11.89 -10.26
CA MET A 23 -3.78 -10.79 -10.61
C MET A 23 -2.88 -10.34 -9.45
N LEU A 24 -3.35 -10.41 -8.20
CA LEU A 24 -2.55 -10.04 -7.02
C LEU A 24 -1.22 -10.83 -6.91
N PRO A 25 -1.18 -12.17 -6.97
CA PRO A 25 0.06 -12.92 -6.94
C PRO A 25 0.92 -12.68 -8.19
N PHE A 26 0.33 -12.55 -9.38
CA PHE A 26 1.08 -12.20 -10.60
C PHE A 26 1.74 -10.82 -10.50
N LEU A 27 1.03 -9.84 -9.96
CA LEU A 27 1.55 -8.50 -9.73
C LEU A 27 2.71 -8.52 -8.71
N GLY A 28 2.56 -9.31 -7.64
CA GLY A 28 3.65 -9.55 -6.68
C GLY A 28 4.88 -10.18 -7.33
N PHE A 29 4.70 -11.18 -8.19
CA PHE A 29 5.78 -11.81 -8.94
C PHE A 29 6.45 -10.85 -9.94
N CYS A 30 5.65 -10.07 -10.66
CA CYS A 30 6.13 -9.04 -11.57
C CYS A 30 6.99 -8.00 -10.86
N PHE A 31 6.56 -7.51 -9.70
CA PHE A 31 7.37 -6.62 -8.87
C PHE A 31 8.62 -7.31 -8.32
N GLY A 32 8.55 -8.60 -7.99
CA GLY A 32 9.73 -9.38 -7.58
C GLY A 32 10.82 -9.45 -8.65
N ILE A 33 10.45 -9.62 -9.93
CA ILE A 33 11.41 -9.65 -11.05
C ILE A 33 11.87 -8.25 -11.45
N SER A 34 10.98 -7.26 -11.36
CA SER A 34 11.27 -5.89 -11.79
C SER A 34 12.23 -5.15 -10.84
N VAL A 35 12.39 -5.62 -9.60
CA VAL A 35 13.24 -4.98 -8.59
C VAL A 35 14.63 -5.60 -8.58
N ASP A 36 15.65 -4.78 -8.83
CA ASP A 36 17.05 -5.19 -8.68
C ASP A 36 17.52 -5.01 -7.22
N LEU A 37 17.57 -6.12 -6.49
CA LEU A 37 17.98 -6.14 -5.08
C LEU A 37 19.44 -5.75 -4.88
N VAL A 38 20.31 -6.01 -5.86
CA VAL A 38 21.76 -5.75 -5.74
C VAL A 38 22.03 -4.26 -5.74
N THR A 39 21.42 -3.52 -6.66
CA THR A 39 21.53 -2.05 -6.72
C THR A 39 20.75 -1.37 -5.59
N ALA A 40 19.60 -1.93 -5.19
CA ALA A 40 18.86 -1.45 -4.02
C ALA A 40 19.72 -1.48 -2.76
N PHE A 41 20.40 -2.60 -2.48
CA PHE A 41 21.26 -2.73 -1.30
C PHE A 41 22.45 -1.76 -1.31
N ARG A 42 23.05 -1.50 -2.48
CA ARG A 42 24.11 -0.49 -2.65
C ARG A 42 23.64 0.92 -2.29
N SER A 43 22.37 1.23 -2.56
CA SER A 43 21.75 2.53 -2.22
C SER A 43 21.20 2.58 -0.79
N GLY A 44 21.45 1.54 0.02
CA GLY A 44 20.75 1.27 1.28
C GLY A 44 20.72 2.41 2.29
N LEU A 45 21.84 3.10 2.51
CA LEU A 45 21.89 4.19 3.50
C LEU A 45 21.02 5.38 3.07
N GLN A 46 21.06 5.74 1.79
CA GLN A 46 20.32 6.88 1.25
C GLN A 46 18.83 6.57 1.13
N GLY A 47 18.48 5.34 0.72
CA GLY A 47 17.10 4.87 0.69
C GLY A 47 16.49 4.69 2.08
N LEU A 48 17.28 4.33 3.10
CA LEU A 48 16.80 4.24 4.49
C LEU A 48 16.41 5.63 5.03
N VAL A 49 17.26 6.63 4.83
CA VAL A 49 16.95 8.02 5.22
C VAL A 49 15.71 8.52 4.49
N LEU A 50 15.60 8.27 3.19
CA LEU A 50 14.43 8.63 2.39
C LEU A 50 13.15 7.96 2.89
N THR A 51 13.23 6.69 3.29
CA THR A 51 12.09 5.95 3.89
C THR A 51 11.63 6.60 5.19
N LEU A 52 12.56 7.00 6.05
CA LEU A 52 12.24 7.65 7.31
C LEU A 52 11.51 8.98 7.08
N ILE A 53 12.03 9.80 6.16
CA ILE A 53 11.42 11.08 5.77
C ILE A 53 10.03 10.85 5.18
N PHE A 54 9.87 9.87 4.29
CA PHE A 54 8.59 9.51 3.71
C PHE A 54 7.56 9.12 4.78
N TYR A 55 7.97 8.31 5.77
CA TYR A 55 7.08 7.92 6.87
C TYR A 55 6.64 9.12 7.70
N ILE A 56 7.57 10.01 8.05
CA ILE A 56 7.26 11.22 8.83
C ILE A 56 6.28 12.12 8.05
N ILE A 57 6.54 12.37 6.77
CA ILE A 57 5.73 13.28 5.95
C ILE A 57 4.39 12.66 5.55
N SER A 58 4.33 11.36 5.25
CA SER A 58 3.12 10.72 4.73
C SER A 58 2.22 10.15 5.82
N VAL A 59 2.80 9.47 6.82
CA VAL A 59 2.01 8.75 7.85
C VAL A 59 1.48 9.69 8.91
N ILE A 60 2.24 10.70 9.33
CA ILE A 60 1.82 11.62 10.41
C ILE A 60 0.58 12.43 10.02
N PRO A 61 0.53 13.17 8.89
CA PRO A 61 -0.67 13.91 8.51
C PRO A 61 -1.81 12.99 8.08
N SER A 62 -1.54 11.85 7.45
CA SER A 62 -2.59 10.88 7.10
C SER A 62 -3.23 10.27 8.35
N PHE A 63 -2.44 9.98 9.39
CA PHE A 63 -2.95 9.50 10.68
C PHE A 63 -3.77 10.58 11.39
N PHE A 64 -3.29 11.84 11.38
CA PHE A 64 -4.02 12.96 11.98
C PHE A 64 -5.36 13.22 11.26
N THR A 65 -5.34 13.20 9.92
CA THR A 65 -6.54 13.38 9.09
C THR A 65 -7.55 12.26 9.32
N ASP A 66 -7.11 11.00 9.40
CA ASP A 66 -7.99 9.84 9.67
C ASP A 66 -8.63 9.95 11.07
N ARG A 67 -7.87 10.44 12.05
CA ARG A 67 -8.34 10.66 13.43
C ARG A 67 -9.38 11.79 13.51
N TRP A 68 -9.18 12.87 12.77
CA TRP A 68 -10.02 14.09 12.84
C TRP A 68 -11.27 14.00 11.95
N ILE A 69 -11.14 13.53 10.70
CA ILE A 69 -12.26 13.43 9.75
C ILE A 69 -13.06 12.14 9.94
N LEU A 70 -12.38 10.99 10.11
CA LEU A 70 -13.01 9.68 9.98
C LEU A 70 -13.49 9.10 11.32
N ARG A 71 -13.06 9.66 12.47
CA ARG A 71 -13.31 9.18 13.85
C ARG A 71 -13.07 7.66 14.01
N ARG A 72 -12.25 7.08 13.13
CA ARG A 72 -11.87 5.66 13.13
C ARG A 72 -10.49 5.50 13.76
N PRO A 73 -10.12 4.28 14.18
CA PRO A 73 -8.87 4.05 14.91
C PRO A 73 -7.55 4.27 14.15
N GLY A 74 -7.56 4.93 12.98
CA GLY A 74 -6.35 5.34 12.26
C GLY A 74 -5.55 4.18 11.63
N TYR A 75 -5.99 2.94 11.78
CA TYR A 75 -5.31 1.78 11.18
C TYR A 75 -5.46 1.74 9.65
N GLY A 76 -6.52 2.34 9.11
CA GLY A 76 -6.81 2.38 7.68
C GLY A 76 -5.80 3.24 6.93
N SER A 77 -5.53 4.45 7.43
CA SER A 77 -4.55 5.36 6.82
C SER A 77 -3.14 4.77 6.84
N ILE A 78 -2.71 4.20 7.97
CA ILE A 78 -1.40 3.53 8.07
C ILE A 78 -1.29 2.37 7.07
N ALA A 79 -2.33 1.56 6.90
CA ALA A 79 -2.34 0.45 5.95
C ALA A 79 -2.20 0.93 4.49
N THR A 80 -2.74 2.11 4.16
CA THR A 80 -2.65 2.70 2.82
C THR A 80 -1.34 3.42 2.55
N CYS A 81 -0.55 3.75 3.59
CA CYS A 81 0.73 4.44 3.46
C CYS A 81 1.88 3.51 3.02
N CYS A 82 1.66 2.71 1.99
CA CYS A 82 2.69 1.88 1.37
C CYS A 82 3.09 2.44 0.01
N VAL A 83 4.36 2.33 -0.34
CA VAL A 83 4.85 2.66 -1.68
C VAL A 83 4.57 1.47 -2.60
N ALA A 84 3.78 1.70 -3.65
CA ALA A 84 3.49 0.69 -4.67
C ALA A 84 4.66 0.53 -5.64
N GLY A 85 4.87 -0.68 -6.17
CA GLY A 85 5.96 -0.98 -7.11
C GLY A 85 5.94 -0.17 -8.41
N LEU A 86 4.79 0.42 -8.76
CA LEU A 86 4.67 1.37 -9.88
C LEU A 86 5.56 2.61 -9.71
N ALA A 87 5.88 3.00 -8.46
CA ALA A 87 6.73 4.15 -8.19
C ALA A 87 8.18 3.97 -8.69
N ILE A 88 8.64 2.72 -8.83
CA ILE A 88 9.99 2.40 -9.34
C ILE A 88 10.14 2.83 -10.81
N GLY A 89 9.04 2.92 -11.56
CA GLY A 89 9.03 3.41 -12.93
C GLY A 89 9.09 4.94 -13.06
N ALA A 90 8.89 5.70 -11.98
CA ALA A 90 8.83 7.17 -12.03
C ALA A 90 10.15 7.83 -12.49
N PRO A 91 11.35 7.42 -12.04
CA PRO A 91 12.62 7.98 -12.51
C PRO A 91 12.81 7.82 -14.02
N ALA A 92 12.37 6.69 -14.58
CA ALA A 92 12.45 6.44 -16.02
C ALA A 92 11.58 7.43 -16.80
N GLN A 93 10.37 7.70 -16.30
CA GLN A 93 9.50 8.71 -16.92
C GLN A 93 10.11 10.12 -16.83
N ILE A 94 10.71 10.47 -15.69
CA ILE A 94 11.36 11.78 -15.50
C ILE A 94 12.58 11.92 -16.42
N ALA A 95 13.40 10.88 -16.57
CA ALA A 95 14.56 10.92 -17.45
C ALA A 95 14.18 11.01 -18.94
N GLN A 96 13.02 10.48 -19.34
CA GLN A 96 12.48 10.67 -20.69
C GLN A 96 12.00 12.11 -20.91
N ALA A 97 11.42 12.74 -19.90
CA ALA A 97 10.96 14.12 -19.97
C ALA A 97 12.13 15.13 -19.90
N VAL A 98 13.16 14.83 -19.10
CA VAL A 98 14.32 15.70 -18.86
C VAL A 98 15.62 14.88 -18.98
N PRO A 99 16.30 14.94 -20.15
CA PRO A 99 17.49 14.12 -20.43
C PRO A 99 18.67 14.37 -19.48
N GLU A 100 18.76 15.56 -18.87
CA GLU A 100 19.82 15.90 -17.91
C GLU A 100 19.81 15.00 -16.66
N HIS A 101 18.69 14.34 -16.36
CA HIS A 101 18.57 13.44 -15.22
C HIS A 101 18.90 11.98 -15.54
N ALA A 102 19.28 11.66 -16.79
CA ALA A 102 19.72 10.34 -17.21
C ALA A 102 20.82 9.70 -16.31
N PRO A 103 21.86 10.40 -15.83
CA PRO A 103 22.88 9.78 -14.98
C PRO A 103 22.38 9.41 -13.58
N TYR A 104 21.32 10.06 -13.09
CA TYR A 104 20.75 9.80 -11.76
C TYR A 104 19.64 8.73 -11.78
N LEU A 105 19.28 8.23 -12.96
CA LEU A 105 18.21 7.26 -13.13
C LEU A 105 18.43 6.01 -12.27
N GLN A 106 19.63 5.42 -12.35
CA GLN A 106 19.94 4.14 -11.71
C GLN A 106 19.94 4.28 -10.18
N THR A 107 20.51 5.36 -9.65
CA THR A 107 20.55 5.64 -8.22
C THR A 107 19.16 5.95 -7.67
N ALA A 108 18.36 6.77 -8.36
CA ALA A 108 16.99 7.07 -7.95
C ALA A 108 16.08 5.83 -7.98
N THR A 109 16.20 5.00 -9.02
CA THR A 109 15.45 3.74 -9.14
C THR A 109 15.78 2.78 -8.00
N ALA A 110 17.07 2.61 -7.69
CA ALA A 110 17.53 1.77 -6.59
C ALA A 110 17.05 2.27 -5.22
N GLN A 111 17.04 3.59 -5.01
CA GLN A 111 16.53 4.19 -3.77
C GLN A 111 15.03 3.95 -3.61
N ILE A 112 14.21 4.20 -4.64
CA ILE A 112 12.76 3.97 -4.60
C ILE A 112 12.44 2.49 -4.41
N ALA A 113 13.20 1.60 -5.05
CA ALA A 113 13.08 0.15 -4.86
C ALA A 113 13.34 -0.25 -3.40
N LEU A 114 14.40 0.27 -2.77
CA LEU A 114 14.68 0.01 -1.36
C LEU A 114 13.57 0.57 -0.44
N VAL A 115 13.10 1.78 -0.70
CA VAL A 115 11.97 2.37 0.03
C VAL A 115 10.75 1.45 -0.08
N MET A 116 10.39 1.00 -1.27
CA MET A 116 9.26 0.08 -1.49
C MET A 116 9.38 -1.20 -0.65
N ILE A 117 10.56 -1.86 -0.67
CA ILE A 117 10.80 -3.08 0.11
C ILE A 117 10.65 -2.79 1.62
N LEU A 118 11.29 -1.74 2.13
CA LEU A 118 11.21 -1.36 3.54
C LEU A 118 9.77 -1.06 3.96
N THR A 119 9.05 -0.29 3.14
CA THR A 119 7.66 0.07 3.42
C THR A 119 6.77 -1.17 3.41
N THR A 120 6.99 -2.11 2.49
CA THR A 120 6.23 -3.38 2.42
C THR A 120 6.40 -4.25 3.67
N VAL A 121 7.54 -4.18 4.36
CA VAL A 121 7.79 -4.90 5.62
C VAL A 121 7.27 -4.11 6.84
N ILE A 122 7.54 -2.80 6.88
CA ILE A 122 7.20 -1.94 8.02
C ILE A 122 5.68 -1.66 8.08
N THR A 123 5.02 -1.39 6.95
CA THR A 123 3.59 -1.05 6.89
C THR A 123 2.69 -2.13 7.51
N PRO A 124 2.79 -3.43 7.17
CA PRO A 124 1.94 -4.46 7.78
C PRO A 124 2.26 -4.64 9.27
N PHE A 125 3.51 -4.50 9.68
CA PHE A 125 3.89 -4.56 11.10
C PHE A 125 3.28 -3.39 11.89
N LEU A 126 3.44 -2.17 11.38
CA LEU A 126 2.90 -0.95 11.99
C LEU A 126 1.37 -0.95 11.98
N THR A 127 0.75 -1.45 10.90
CA THR A 127 -0.70 -1.63 10.80
C THR A 127 -1.21 -2.62 11.84
N ARG A 128 -0.53 -3.76 12.05
CA ARG A 128 -0.89 -4.73 13.09
C ARG A 128 -0.72 -4.15 14.50
N PHE A 129 0.32 -3.38 14.74
CA PHE A 129 0.54 -2.70 16.02
C PHE A 129 -0.55 -1.64 16.29
N ALA A 130 -0.85 -0.79 15.32
CA ALA A 130 -1.91 0.21 15.42
C ALA A 130 -3.29 -0.44 15.59
N ALA A 131 -3.55 -1.52 14.87
CA ALA A 131 -4.75 -2.35 15.01
C ALA A 131 -4.91 -2.94 16.42
N GLY A 132 -3.81 -3.39 17.03
CA GLY A 132 -3.81 -3.91 18.41
C GLY A 132 -3.98 -2.83 19.48
N ARG A 133 -3.47 -1.62 19.23
CA ARG A 133 -3.50 -0.49 20.18
C ARG A 133 -4.81 0.30 20.13
N PHE A 134 -5.37 0.51 18.93
CA PHE A 134 -6.52 1.38 18.69
C PHE A 134 -7.81 0.62 18.33
N GLY A 135 -7.74 -0.70 18.11
CA GLY A 135 -8.87 -1.53 17.69
C GLY A 135 -9.04 -1.56 16.17
N THR A 136 -9.49 -2.70 15.65
CA THR A 136 -9.76 -2.89 14.21
C THR A 136 -11.24 -2.72 13.90
N ALA A 137 -11.60 -2.46 12.64
CA ALA A 137 -13.00 -2.62 12.21
C ALA A 137 -13.54 -4.05 12.42
N SER A 138 -12.67 -5.06 12.64
CA SER A 138 -13.08 -6.41 13.03
C SER A 138 -13.71 -6.45 14.44
N SER A 139 -13.42 -5.48 15.31
CA SER A 139 -14.13 -5.33 16.59
C SER A 139 -15.60 -4.95 16.40
N GLY A 140 -15.96 -4.29 15.30
CA GLY A 140 -17.35 -4.06 14.89
C GLY A 140 -17.99 -5.27 14.20
N ALA A 141 -17.21 -6.04 13.43
CA ALA A 141 -17.69 -7.24 12.74
C ALA A 141 -17.96 -8.41 13.71
N LYS A 142 -17.22 -8.52 14.82
CA LYS A 142 -17.53 -9.50 15.89
C LYS A 142 -18.82 -9.15 16.63
N SER A 143 -19.13 -7.86 16.81
CA SER A 143 -20.40 -7.44 17.42
C SER A 143 -21.61 -7.75 16.53
N HIS A 144 -21.50 -7.60 15.21
CA HIS A 144 -22.61 -7.88 14.29
C HIS A 144 -22.82 -9.38 14.00
N ARG A 145 -21.78 -10.22 14.14
CA ARG A 145 -21.89 -11.68 14.01
C ARG A 145 -22.36 -12.36 15.30
N ALA A 146 -22.12 -11.75 16.47
CA ALA A 146 -22.65 -12.22 17.74
C ALA A 146 -24.17 -12.01 17.88
N VAL A 147 -24.74 -10.98 17.24
CA VAL A 147 -26.20 -10.75 17.23
C VAL A 147 -26.94 -11.75 16.31
N LYS A 148 -26.31 -12.24 15.23
CA LYS A 148 -26.96 -13.16 14.28
C LYS A 148 -26.92 -14.64 14.73
N ASN A 149 -26.11 -14.97 15.74
CA ASN A 149 -25.96 -16.34 16.25
C ASN A 149 -26.50 -16.53 17.67
N ALA A 150 -27.36 -15.63 18.15
CA ALA A 150 -28.17 -15.92 19.34
C ALA A 150 -29.18 -17.03 18.96
N PRO A 151 -29.26 -18.14 19.71
CA PRO A 151 -30.31 -19.13 19.49
C PRO A 151 -31.66 -18.44 19.67
N SER A 152 -32.58 -18.65 18.72
CA SER A 152 -33.98 -18.29 18.87
C SER A 152 -34.53 -19.05 20.08
N ILE A 153 -34.59 -18.38 21.23
CA ILE A 153 -35.28 -18.90 22.40
C ILE A 153 -36.72 -18.44 22.28
N SER A 154 -37.59 -19.46 22.15
CA SER A 154 -39.06 -19.50 22.27
C SER A 154 -39.88 -18.67 21.28
#